data_AF-A0A533B6C7-F1
#
_entry.id   AF-A0A533B6C7-F1
#
_cell.length_a   1.000
_cell.length_b   1.000
_cell.length_c   1.000
_cell.angle_alpha   90.00
_cell.angle_beta   90.00
_cell.angle_gamma   90.00
#
_symmetry.space_group_name_H-M   'P 1'
#
loop_
_entity.id
_entity.type
_entity.pdbx_description
1 polymer ?
#
loop_
_entity_poly.entity_id
_entity_poly.type
_entity_poly.pdbx_seq_one_letter_code
_entity_poly.pdbx_strand_id
1 'polypeptide(L)' 'MPEQLNINVLYGMVTALVLAVLFPPWETTVDQTPEFLGMHFILSPPMPDAIVSRMLLTIELVTITIAGLYGAFLLRKR' A
#
# COMPACT_ATOMS: atom_id res chain seq x y z
N MET A 1 -12.93 25.01 -16.92
CA MET A 1 -12.41 24.75 -15.56
C MET A 1 -11.90 23.31 -15.55
N PRO A 2 -10.72 23.00 -15.00
CA PRO A 2 -10.29 21.61 -14.88
C PRO A 2 -11.31 20.83 -14.06
N GLU A 3 -11.67 19.64 -14.53
CA GLU A 3 -12.63 18.77 -13.84
C GLU A 3 -12.01 18.30 -12.53
N GLN A 4 -12.65 18.59 -11.38
CA GLN A 4 -12.09 18.25 -10.07
C GLN A 4 -12.30 16.76 -9.75
N LEU A 5 -11.26 16.09 -9.26
CA LEU A 5 -11.34 14.73 -8.73
C LEU A 5 -12.12 14.70 -7.42
N ASN A 6 -12.74 13.55 -7.11
CA ASN A 6 -13.46 13.38 -5.84
C ASN A 6 -12.49 13.37 -4.65
N ILE A 7 -12.51 14.46 -3.86
CA ILE A 7 -11.61 14.64 -2.72
C ILE A 7 -11.79 13.60 -1.62
N ASN A 8 -13.01 13.09 -1.40
CA ASN A 8 -13.26 12.06 -0.39
C ASN A 8 -12.59 10.74 -0.77
N VAL A 9 -12.60 10.39 -2.06
CA VAL A 9 -11.92 9.19 -2.56
C VAL A 9 -10.40 9.37 -2.45
N LEU A 10 -9.88 10.57 -2.72
CA LEU A 10 -8.46 10.86 -2.53
C LEU A 10 -8.03 10.73 -1.07
N TYR A 11 -8.84 11.19 -0.11
CA TYR A 11 -8.56 10.97 1.32
C TYR A 11 -8.61 9.49 1.70
N GLY A 12 -9.55 8.72 1.13
CA GLY A 12 -9.57 7.26 1.29
C GLY A 12 -8.29 6.61 0.77
N MET A 13 -7.83 7.00 -0.42
CA MET A 13 -6.57 6.52 -1.00
C MET A 13 -5.38 6.84 -0.10
N VAL A 14 -5.24 8.08 0.38
CA VAL A 14 -4.15 8.47 1.29
C VAL A 14 -4.19 7.66 2.58
N THR A 15 -5.38 7.43 3.13
CA THR A 15 -5.56 6.60 4.33
C THR A 15 -5.07 5.16 4.08
N ALA A 16 -5.43 4.57 2.94
CA ALA A 16 -4.97 3.24 2.55
C ALA A 16 -3.45 3.18 2.33
N LEU A 17 -2.86 4.21 1.70
CA LEU A 17 -1.40 4.29 1.51
C LEU A 17 -0.66 4.37 2.85
N VAL A 18 -1.19 5.14 3.82
CA VAL A 18 -0.63 5.18 5.18
C VAL A 18 -0.73 3.81 5.84
N LEU A 19 -1.86 3.12 5.73
CA LEU A 19 -2.02 1.78 6.29
C LEU A 19 -1.04 0.76 5.66
N ALA A 20 -0.83 0.80 4.35
CA ALA A 20 0.14 -0.07 3.67
C ALA A 20 1.58 0.14 4.17
N VAL A 21 1.97 1.38 4.49
CA VAL A 21 3.28 1.68 5.08
C VAL A 21 3.36 1.25 6.55
N LEU A 22 2.26 1.36 7.30
CA LEU A 22 2.21 0.95 8.71
C LEU A 22 2.18 -0.58 8.88
N PHE A 23 1.57 -1.29 7.94
CA PHE A 23 1.45 -2.75 7.93
C PHE A 23 2.04 -3.32 6.63
N PRO A 24 3.35 -3.16 6.39
CA PRO A 24 3.93 -3.58 5.13
C PRO A 24 3.96 -5.12 5.01
N PRO A 25 4.13 -5.63 3.79
CA PRO A 25 4.40 -7.04 3.56
C PRO A 25 5.81 -7.38 4.04
N TRP A 26 5.91 -8.40 4.90
CA TRP A 26 7.19 -8.93 5.35
C TRP A 26 7.62 -10.11 4.50
N GLU A 27 8.93 -10.27 4.33
CA GLU A 27 9.56 -11.42 3.69
C GLU A 27 10.76 -11.93 4.51
N THR A 28 11.14 -13.17 4.22
CA THR A 28 12.36 -13.79 4.75
C THR A 28 13.61 -13.03 4.36
N THR A 29 14.72 -13.28 5.06
CA THR A 29 15.98 -12.57 4.84
C THR A 29 16.57 -12.91 3.47
N VAL A 30 17.51 -12.08 2.98
CA VAL A 30 18.15 -12.26 1.66
C VAL A 30 18.90 -13.60 1.54
N ASP A 31 19.33 -14.18 2.65
CA ASP A 31 20.06 -15.45 2.69
C ASP A 31 19.11 -16.68 2.61
N GLN A 32 17.81 -16.45 2.65
CA GLN A 32 16.77 -17.47 2.61
C GLN A 32 15.98 -17.39 1.30
N THR A 33 15.27 -18.47 0.98
CA THR A 33 14.29 -18.42 -0.11
C THR A 33 13.22 -17.37 0.21
N PRO A 34 12.89 -16.44 -0.70
CA PRO A 34 11.88 -15.41 -0.46
C PRO A 34 10.51 -16.03 -0.18
N GLU A 35 10.01 -15.84 1.03
CA GLU A 35 8.69 -16.27 1.45
C GLU A 35 7.91 -15.10 2.02
N PHE A 36 6.64 -15.00 1.66
CA PHE A 36 5.76 -13.97 2.18
C PHE A 36 5.32 -14.32 3.60
N LEU A 37 5.66 -13.45 4.56
CA LEU A 37 5.42 -13.66 5.99
C LEU A 37 4.15 -12.98 6.49
N GLY A 38 3.37 -12.36 5.61
CA GLY A 38 2.14 -11.65 5.97
C GLY A 38 2.32 -10.15 6.16
N MET A 39 1.24 -9.50 6.58
CA MET A 39 1.16 -8.07 6.86
C MET A 39 1.22 -7.86 8.37
N HIS A 40 2.29 -7.23 8.85
CA HIS A 40 2.49 -6.96 10.28
C HIS A 40 2.90 -5.52 10.49
N PHE A 41 2.61 -4.99 11.69
CA PHE A 41 2.97 -3.62 12.03
C PHE A 41 4.48 -3.40 11.89
N ILE A 42 4.90 -2.28 11.29
CA ILE A 42 6.31 -2.00 10.95
C ILE A 42 7.27 -2.09 12.14
N LEU A 43 6.81 -1.81 13.36
CA LEU A 43 7.61 -1.88 14.59
C LEU A 43 7.49 -3.23 15.33
N SER A 44 6.80 -4.21 14.76
CA SER A 44 6.57 -5.52 15.36
C SER A 44 6.73 -6.62 14.29
N PRO A 45 7.97 -6.88 13.83
CA PRO A 45 8.25 -7.86 12.80
C PRO A 45 7.76 -9.27 13.20
N PRO A 46 7.33 -10.10 12.23
CA PRO A 46 6.76 -11.42 12.49
C PRO A 46 7.80 -12.46 12.96
N MET A 47 9.06 -12.29 12.58
CA MET A 47 10.18 -13.14 13.01
C MET A 47 11.47 -12.31 13.09
N PRO A 48 12.50 -12.80 13.81
CA PRO A 48 13.82 -12.19 13.78
C PRO A 48 14.35 -12.07 12.36
N ASP A 49 15.04 -10.97 12.07
CA ASP A 49 15.70 -10.68 10.78
C ASP A 49 14.77 -10.56 9.55
N ALA A 50 13.45 -10.69 9.71
CA ALA A 50 12.49 -10.43 8.65
C ALA A 50 12.70 -9.02 8.07
N ILE A 51 12.53 -8.90 6.76
CA ILE A 51 12.66 -7.63 6.04
C ILE A 51 11.34 -7.25 5.40
N VAL A 52 11.17 -5.96 5.12
CA VAL A 52 10.01 -5.49 4.35
C VAL A 52 10.20 -5.83 2.88
N SER A 53 9.23 -6.52 2.29
CA SER A 53 9.24 -6.88 0.88
C SER A 53 9.04 -5.65 0.00
N ARG A 54 10.13 -5.16 -0.58
CA ARG A 54 10.09 -3.96 -1.44
C ARG A 54 9.23 -4.18 -2.69
N MET A 55 9.26 -5.38 -3.25
CA MET A 55 8.48 -5.72 -4.44
C MET A 55 6.99 -5.71 -4.13
N LEU A 56 6.56 -6.44 -3.09
CA LEU A 56 5.15 -6.51 -2.72
C LEU A 56 4.61 -5.16 -2.25
N LEU A 57 5.40 -4.40 -1.48
CA LEU A 57 5.03 -3.04 -1.07
C LEU A 57 4.86 -2.13 -2.29
N THR A 58 5.75 -2.22 -3.29
CA THR A 58 5.61 -1.42 -4.52
C THR A 58 4.33 -1.78 -5.28
N ILE A 59 4.03 -3.08 -5.42
CA ILE A 59 2.80 -3.56 -6.07
C ILE A 59 1.57 -3.02 -5.33
N GLU A 60 1.57 -3.09 -4.00
CA GLU A 60 0.47 -2.62 -3.17
C GLU A 60 0.27 -1.10 -3.31
N LEU A 61 1.33 -0.31 -3.14
CA LEU A 61 1.26 1.15 -3.25
C LEU A 61 0.78 1.60 -4.64
N VAL A 62 1.29 0.97 -5.70
CA VAL A 62 0.87 1.26 -7.08
C VAL A 62 -0.59 0.86 -7.29
N THR A 63 -1.01 -0.29 -6.78
CA THR A 63 -2.39 -0.76 -6.89
C THR A 63 -3.36 0.18 -6.18
N ILE A 64 -3.07 0.57 -4.93
CA ILE A 64 -3.86 1.54 -4.17
C ILE A 64 -3.93 2.88 -4.90
N THR A 65 -2.81 3.35 -5.44
CA THR A 65 -2.75 4.62 -6.17
C THR A 65 -3.60 4.58 -7.44
N ILE A 66 -3.47 3.52 -8.25
CA ILE A 66 -4.26 3.33 -9.47
C ILE A 66 -5.75 3.27 -9.11
N ALA A 67 -6.14 2.43 -8.15
CA ALA A 67 -7.53 2.29 -7.72
C ALA A 67 -8.10 3.61 -7.18
N GLY A 68 -7.32 4.34 -6.38
CA GLY A 68 -7.71 5.63 -5.82
C GLY A 68 -7.88 6.71 -6.88
N LEU A 69 -6.97 6.81 -7.85
CA LEU A 69 -7.06 7.77 -8.95
C LEU A 69 -8.25 7.48 -9.88
N TYR A 70 -8.42 6.22 -10.31
CA TYR A 70 -9.57 5.82 -11.11
C TYR A 70 -10.88 6.01 -10.35
N GLY A 71 -10.93 5.63 -9.07
CA GLY A 71 -12.10 5.85 -8.22
C GLY A 71 -12.43 7.33 -8.06
N ALA A 72 -11.43 8.17 -7.81
CA ALA A 72 -11.62 9.61 -7.64
C ALA A 72 -12.10 10.27 -8.93
N PHE A 73 -11.66 9.77 -10.08
CA PHE A 73 -12.14 10.22 -11.38
C PHE A 73 -13.57 9.74 -11.64
N LEU A 74 -13.84 8.44 -11.53
CA LEU A 74 -15.15 7.86 -11.87
C LEU A 74 -16.28 8.35 -10.94
N LEU A 75 -15.97 8.63 -9.68
CA LEU A 75 -16.94 9.08 -8.67
C LEU A 75 -16.95 10.59 -8.49
N ARG A 76 -16.31 11.37 -9.38
CA ARG A 76 -16.34 12.83 -9.30
C ARG A 76 -17.75 13.39 -9.56
N LYS A 77 -18.03 14.55 -8.96
CA LYS A 77 -19.24 15.30 -9.28
C LYS A 77 -19.04 16.00 -10.63
N ARG A 78 -20.06 15.95 -11.49
CA ARG A 78 -20.09 16.70 -12.74
C ARG A 78 -20.46 18.16 -12.49
#